data_AF-A0A846L1I9-F1
#
_entry.id   AF-A0A846L1I9-F1
#
_cell.length_a   1.000
_cell.length_b   1.000
_cell.length_c   1.000
_cell.angle_alpha   90.00
_cell.angle_beta   90.00
_cell.angle_gamma   90.00
#
_symmetry.space_group_name_H-M   'P 1'
#
loop_
_entity.id
_entity.type
_entity.pdbx_description
1 polymer ?
#
loop_
_entity_poly.entity_id
_entity_poly.type
_entity_poly.pdbx_seq_one_letter_code
_entity_poly.pdbx_strand_id
1 'polypeptide(L)'
;MTTKVTSLNPIFTQDPQKVYNANIRKAKILKLASIINFFVITIFAVYLLSLLRVSSATIPMAHIAIGVTAPVIGILFSKLLALSKKCIETADFYKNVLKEIRSLETQNESDIKKYLEKIKCNPNDIKKAIPAIAHFKAWQIKKEKSLNEIEKLKKNNTTNSNLKYILEEQKHEIQENEVLRSKLKLAEIHHIIENPTSKKKIEDFGIRISLSFAKRYASILSKDDEYFIFKGKIQKEKHRKCLTSQEIDNLEISDISRLIFKD
;
A
#
# COMPACT_ATOMS: atom_id res chain seq x y z
N MET A 1 -29.01 17.89 -26.27
CA MET A 1 -28.70 16.84 -25.27
C MET A 1 -27.32 16.27 -25.57
N THR A 2 -26.28 16.67 -24.82
CA THR A 2 -24.95 16.03 -24.91
C THR A 2 -24.98 14.79 -24.02
N THR A 3 -24.97 13.60 -24.62
CA THR A 3 -24.66 12.35 -23.94
C THR A 3 -23.24 12.45 -23.38
N LYS A 4 -23.11 12.84 -22.11
CA LYS A 4 -21.86 12.66 -21.37
C LYS A 4 -21.60 11.15 -21.39
N VAL A 5 -20.62 10.73 -22.18
CA VAL A 5 -20.08 9.37 -22.11
C VAL A 5 -19.56 9.21 -20.68
N THR A 6 -20.35 8.55 -19.83
CA THR A 6 -19.98 8.25 -18.45
C THR A 6 -18.91 7.17 -18.51
N SER A 7 -17.66 7.59 -18.61
CA SER A 7 -16.51 6.69 -18.62
C SER A 7 -16.48 5.88 -17.32
N LEU A 8 -16.33 4.56 -17.43
CA LEU A 8 -16.20 3.64 -16.29
C LEU A 8 -15.03 4.01 -15.37
N ASN A 9 -15.06 3.53 -14.13
CA ASN A 9 -13.94 3.64 -13.21
C ASN A 9 -12.67 2.99 -13.81
N PRO A 10 -11.47 3.57 -13.59
CA PRO A 10 -10.20 3.01 -14.06
C PRO A 10 -9.97 1.53 -13.73
N ILE A 11 -10.53 1.01 -12.63
CA ILE A 11 -10.45 -0.42 -12.27
C ILE A 11 -11.02 -1.31 -13.38
N PHE A 12 -12.02 -0.84 -14.14
CA PHE A 12 -12.63 -1.59 -15.23
C PHE A 12 -11.91 -1.40 -16.57
N THR A 13 -11.17 -0.30 -16.75
CA THR A 13 -10.57 0.07 -18.05
C THR A 13 -9.07 -0.15 -18.10
N GLN A 14 -8.40 -0.20 -16.94
CA GLN A 14 -6.96 -0.39 -16.86
C GLN A 14 -6.62 -1.87 -17.06
N ASP A 15 -5.79 -2.16 -18.06
CA ASP A 15 -5.30 -3.50 -18.34
C ASP A 15 -4.31 -3.97 -17.24
N PRO A 16 -4.69 -4.94 -16.38
CA PRO A 16 -3.84 -5.40 -15.29
C PRO A 16 -2.52 -6.03 -15.77
N GLN A 17 -2.51 -6.65 -16.96
CA GLN A 17 -1.33 -7.27 -17.55
C GLN A 17 -0.31 -6.22 -17.98
N LYS A 18 -0.76 -5.12 -18.57
CA LYS A 18 0.12 -3.98 -18.90
C LYS A 18 0.73 -3.37 -17.64
N VAL A 19 -0.06 -3.19 -16.58
CA VAL A 19 0.45 -2.62 -15.31
C VAL A 19 1.46 -3.54 -14.66
N TYR A 20 1.20 -4.86 -14.63
CA TYR A 20 2.13 -5.86 -14.14
C TYR A 20 3.47 -5.80 -14.91
N ASN A 21 3.43 -5.89 -16.23
CA ASN A 21 4.63 -5.88 -17.08
C ASN A 21 5.43 -4.58 -16.93
N ALA A 22 4.76 -3.43 -16.88
CA ALA A 22 5.38 -2.14 -16.69
C ALA A 22 6.12 -2.05 -15.33
N ASN A 23 5.50 -2.53 -14.25
CA ASN A 23 6.13 -2.51 -12.92
C ASN A 23 7.30 -3.49 -12.80
N ILE A 24 7.21 -4.69 -13.38
CA ILE A 24 8.35 -5.62 -13.45
C ILE A 24 9.51 -5.00 -14.23
N ARG A 25 9.24 -4.40 -15.39
CA ARG A 25 10.28 -3.73 -16.19
C ARG A 25 10.92 -2.58 -15.40
N LYS A 26 10.10 -1.73 -14.76
CA LYS A 26 10.58 -0.62 -13.94
C LYS A 26 11.41 -1.10 -12.75
N ALA A 27 10.99 -2.16 -12.05
CA ALA A 27 11.74 -2.76 -10.95
C ALA A 27 13.12 -3.25 -11.40
N LYS A 28 13.19 -3.94 -12.55
CA LYS A 28 14.44 -4.41 -13.15
C LYS A 28 15.38 -3.26 -13.48
N ILE A 29 14.86 -2.20 -14.13
CA ILE A 29 15.64 -1.00 -14.46
C ILE A 29 16.17 -0.33 -13.18
N LEU A 30 15.32 -0.13 -12.17
CA LEU A 30 15.72 0.48 -10.89
C LEU A 30 16.77 -0.35 -10.15
N LYS A 31 16.64 -1.69 -10.16
CA LYS A 31 17.63 -2.59 -9.55
C LYS A 31 18.95 -2.53 -10.29
N LEU A 32 18.93 -2.54 -11.62
CA LEU A 32 20.12 -2.41 -12.44
C LEU A 32 20.80 -1.04 -12.23
N ALA A 33 20.02 0.05 -12.22
CA ALA A 33 20.53 1.39 -11.91
C ALA A 33 21.16 1.45 -10.52
N SER A 34 20.55 0.81 -9.52
CA SER A 34 21.12 0.72 -8.17
C SER A 34 22.46 -0.02 -8.14
N ILE A 35 22.58 -1.11 -8.91
CA ILE A 35 23.82 -1.89 -9.03
C ILE A 35 24.90 -1.08 -9.77
N ILE A 36 24.56 -0.47 -10.90
CA ILE A 36 25.49 0.39 -11.67
C ILE A 36 25.99 1.53 -10.78
N ASN A 37 25.08 2.20 -10.07
CA ASN A 37 25.42 3.25 -9.12
C ASN A 37 26.46 2.72 -8.12
N PHE A 38 26.16 1.60 -7.45
CA PHE A 38 27.10 0.97 -6.51
C PHE A 38 28.48 0.69 -7.13
N PHE A 39 28.56 0.15 -8.35
CA PHE A 39 29.84 -0.15 -9.01
C PHE A 39 30.62 1.09 -9.43
N VAL A 40 29.97 2.07 -10.09
CA VAL A 40 30.62 3.33 -10.49
C VAL A 40 31.23 4.03 -9.27
N ILE A 41 30.49 4.00 -8.17
CA ILE A 41 30.92 4.58 -6.89
C ILE A 41 32.09 3.80 -6.30
N THR A 42 32.02 2.47 -6.28
CA THR A 42 33.10 1.63 -5.74
C THR A 42 34.39 1.88 -6.51
N ILE A 43 34.31 1.97 -7.85
CA ILE A 43 35.45 2.28 -8.72
C ILE A 43 35.98 3.70 -8.42
N PHE A 44 35.10 4.70 -8.31
CA PHE A 44 35.50 6.08 -8.00
C PHE A 44 36.16 6.20 -6.62
N ALA A 45 35.62 5.51 -5.60
CA ALA A 45 36.20 5.48 -4.27
C ALA A 45 37.59 4.80 -4.27
N VAL A 46 37.75 3.68 -4.99
CA VAL A 46 39.04 3.01 -5.15
C VAL A 46 40.05 3.91 -5.88
N TYR A 47 39.61 4.66 -6.89
CA TYR A 47 40.44 5.64 -7.60
C TYR A 47 40.88 6.79 -6.68
N LEU A 48 39.98 7.34 -5.86
CA LEU A 48 40.36 8.36 -4.88
C LEU A 48 41.33 7.81 -3.82
N LEU A 49 41.12 6.57 -3.36
CA LEU A 49 42.01 5.88 -2.44
C LEU A 49 43.40 5.59 -3.04
N SER A 50 43.49 5.36 -4.35
CA SER A 50 44.80 5.19 -5.02
C SER A 50 45.54 6.52 -5.19
N LEU A 51 44.84 7.63 -5.44
CA LEU A 51 45.42 8.98 -5.48
C LEU A 51 45.97 9.45 -4.12
N LEU A 52 45.35 9.01 -3.01
CA LEU A 52 45.84 9.26 -1.65
C LEU A 52 47.25 8.67 -1.41
N ARG A 53 47.67 7.67 -2.18
CA ARG A 53 49.02 7.08 -2.07
C ARG A 53 50.11 7.89 -2.79
N VAL A 54 49.77 8.91 -3.57
CA VAL A 54 50.70 9.55 -4.52
C VAL A 54 51.14 10.97 -4.09
N SER A 55 50.39 11.68 -3.24
CA SER A 55 50.84 12.99 -2.72
C SER A 55 50.24 13.34 -1.35
N SER A 56 51.02 13.97 -0.47
CA SER A 56 50.60 14.40 0.87
C SER A 56 49.64 15.60 0.88
N ALA A 57 49.61 16.39 -0.19
CA ALA A 57 48.75 17.58 -0.32
C ALA A 57 47.32 17.26 -0.82
N THR A 58 47.15 16.13 -1.53
CA THR A 58 45.84 15.67 -2.03
C THR A 58 45.04 14.88 -0.97
N ILE A 59 45.66 14.57 0.16
CA ILE A 59 45.07 13.79 1.26
C ILE A 59 43.81 14.42 1.84
N PRO A 60 43.83 15.68 2.33
CA PRO A 60 42.65 16.27 2.94
C PRO A 60 41.50 16.51 1.94
N MET A 61 41.79 16.90 0.69
CA MET A 61 40.75 17.09 -0.32
C MET A 61 40.04 15.78 -0.70
N ALA A 62 40.78 14.68 -0.86
CA ALA A 62 40.17 13.39 -1.15
C ALA A 62 39.37 12.84 0.04
N HIS A 63 39.79 13.07 1.30
CA HIS A 63 39.01 12.70 2.48
C HIS A 63 37.70 13.49 2.59
N ILE A 64 37.72 14.79 2.30
CA ILE A 64 36.50 15.63 2.26
C ILE A 64 35.57 15.19 1.12
N ALA A 65 36.11 14.94 -0.07
CA ALA A 65 35.33 14.46 -1.20
C ALA A 65 34.67 13.10 -0.90
N ILE A 66 35.40 12.14 -0.31
CA ILE A 66 34.86 10.84 0.10
C ILE A 66 33.82 11.02 1.21
N GLY A 67 34.10 11.84 2.21
CA GLY A 67 33.22 12.09 3.36
C GLY A 67 31.88 12.74 3.00
N VAL A 68 31.85 13.59 1.96
CA VAL A 68 30.62 14.24 1.47
C VAL A 68 29.88 13.39 0.44
N THR A 69 30.61 12.70 -0.45
CA THR A 69 29.97 11.92 -1.53
C THR A 69 29.37 10.61 -1.01
N ALA A 70 30.04 9.88 -0.12
CA ALA A 70 29.59 8.56 0.35
C ALA A 70 28.19 8.57 1.02
N PRO A 71 27.81 9.56 1.86
CA PRO A 71 26.46 9.64 2.42
C PRO A 71 25.38 9.93 1.37
N VAL A 72 25.60 10.88 0.46
CA VAL A 72 24.65 11.23 -0.62
C VAL A 72 24.38 10.02 -1.51
N ILE A 73 25.43 9.27 -1.78
CA ILE A 73 25.42 8.04 -2.56
C ILE A 73 24.65 6.91 -1.86
N GLY A 74 24.93 6.67 -0.57
CA GLY A 74 24.23 5.67 0.22
C GLY A 74 22.73 5.94 0.29
N ILE A 75 22.35 7.21 0.41
CA ILE A 75 20.95 7.64 0.33
C ILE A 75 20.35 7.33 -1.05
N LEU A 76 21.05 7.63 -2.14
CA LEU A 76 20.57 7.38 -3.49
C LEU A 76 20.37 5.87 -3.75
N PHE A 77 21.35 5.05 -3.39
CA PHE A 77 21.26 3.59 -3.47
C PHE A 77 20.05 3.05 -2.70
N SER A 78 19.89 3.48 -1.44
CA SER A 78 18.79 3.04 -0.58
C SER A 78 17.43 3.46 -1.15
N LYS A 79 17.32 4.67 -1.70
CA LYS A 79 16.10 5.15 -2.38
C LYS A 79 15.78 4.33 -3.62
N LEU A 80 16.76 4.02 -4.47
CA LEU A 80 16.55 3.22 -5.68
C LEU A 80 16.10 1.80 -5.36
N LEU A 81 16.70 1.16 -4.36
CA LEU A 81 16.27 -0.15 -3.88
C LEU A 81 14.85 -0.11 -3.30
N ALA A 82 14.52 0.88 -2.48
CA ALA A 82 13.19 1.03 -1.92
C ALA A 82 12.12 1.22 -3.02
N LEU A 83 12.42 2.02 -4.05
CA LEU A 83 11.54 2.20 -5.21
C LEU A 83 11.40 0.90 -6.01
N SER A 84 12.48 0.15 -6.21
CA SER A 84 12.46 -1.15 -6.89
C SER A 84 11.56 -2.13 -6.12
N LYS A 85 11.73 -2.23 -4.80
CA LYS A 85 10.89 -3.08 -3.93
C LYS A 85 9.41 -2.73 -4.06
N LYS A 86 9.05 -1.44 -4.01
CA LYS A 86 7.67 -0.97 -4.18
C LYS A 86 7.08 -1.33 -5.55
N CYS A 87 7.89 -1.29 -6.62
CA CYS A 87 7.47 -1.75 -7.94
C CYS A 87 7.21 -3.26 -7.97
N ILE A 88 8.04 -4.06 -7.31
CA ILE A 88 7.83 -5.52 -7.19
C ILE A 88 6.54 -5.82 -6.43
N GLU A 89 6.32 -5.17 -5.28
CA GLU A 89 5.09 -5.32 -4.50
C GLU A 89 3.83 -4.96 -5.32
N THR A 90 3.92 -3.90 -6.12
CA THR A 90 2.83 -3.50 -7.03
C THR A 90 2.61 -4.56 -8.11
N ALA A 91 3.69 -5.08 -8.71
CA ALA A 91 3.59 -6.15 -9.70
C ALA A 91 2.97 -7.42 -9.09
N ASP A 92 3.42 -7.85 -7.92
CA ASP A 92 2.86 -9.02 -7.23
C ASP A 92 1.38 -8.84 -6.91
N PHE A 93 0.94 -7.63 -6.56
CA PHE A 93 -0.48 -7.32 -6.42
C PHE A 93 -1.24 -7.55 -7.73
N TYR A 94 -0.81 -6.95 -8.84
CA TYR A 94 -1.48 -7.10 -10.14
C TYR A 94 -1.40 -8.54 -10.69
N LYS A 95 -0.35 -9.29 -10.35
CA LYS A 95 -0.26 -10.74 -10.62
C LYS A 95 -1.38 -11.51 -9.91
N ASN A 96 -1.68 -11.18 -8.66
CA ASN A 96 -2.81 -11.77 -7.94
C ASN A 96 -4.15 -11.35 -8.56
N VAL A 97 -4.31 -10.07 -8.95
CA VAL A 97 -5.51 -9.62 -9.66
C VAL A 97 -5.74 -10.43 -10.93
N LEU A 98 -4.72 -10.62 -11.77
CA LEU A 98 -4.82 -11.42 -12.99
C LEU A 98 -5.20 -12.87 -12.73
N LYS A 99 -4.66 -13.46 -11.67
CA LYS A 99 -5.03 -14.82 -11.24
C LYS A 99 -6.51 -14.89 -10.86
N GLU A 100 -7.00 -13.92 -10.09
CA GLU A 100 -8.40 -13.86 -9.68
C GLU A 100 -9.35 -13.57 -10.86
N ILE A 101 -8.96 -12.71 -11.81
CA ILE A 101 -9.74 -12.48 -13.05
C ILE A 101 -9.95 -13.79 -13.79
N ARG A 102 -8.86 -14.52 -14.09
CA ARG A 102 -8.95 -15.81 -14.80
C ARG A 102 -9.80 -16.83 -14.04
N SER A 103 -9.65 -16.87 -12.71
CA SER A 103 -10.47 -17.74 -11.87
C SER A 103 -11.95 -17.39 -11.99
N LEU A 104 -12.30 -16.10 -11.89
CA LEU A 104 -13.68 -15.61 -11.94
C LEU A 104 -14.33 -15.79 -13.33
N GLU A 105 -13.56 -15.64 -14.41
CA GLU A 105 -14.04 -15.86 -15.78
C GLU A 105 -14.47 -17.31 -16.04
N THR A 106 -13.82 -18.27 -15.36
CA THR A 106 -14.15 -19.70 -15.43
C THR A 106 -15.14 -20.17 -14.36
N GLN A 107 -15.49 -19.31 -13.41
CA GLN A 107 -16.33 -19.68 -12.27
C GLN A 107 -17.82 -19.54 -12.61
N ASN A 108 -18.65 -20.45 -12.06
CA ASN A 108 -20.10 -20.36 -12.21
C ASN A 108 -20.65 -19.07 -11.58
N GLU A 109 -21.62 -18.44 -12.25
CA GLU A 109 -22.21 -17.18 -11.80
C GLU A 109 -22.87 -17.31 -10.41
N SER A 110 -23.46 -18.48 -10.10
CA SER A 110 -24.06 -18.78 -8.80
C SER A 110 -23.04 -18.70 -7.65
N ASP A 111 -21.81 -19.16 -7.88
CA ASP A 111 -20.77 -19.12 -6.84
C ASP A 111 -20.22 -17.71 -6.66
N ILE A 112 -20.16 -16.92 -7.75
CA ILE A 112 -19.82 -15.50 -7.67
C ILE A 112 -20.91 -14.75 -6.89
N LYS A 113 -22.20 -15.05 -7.12
CA LYS A 113 -23.32 -14.48 -6.34
C LYS A 113 -23.23 -14.81 -4.86
N LYS A 114 -22.99 -16.07 -4.49
CA LYS A 114 -22.78 -16.46 -3.07
C LYS A 114 -21.64 -15.68 -2.42
N TYR A 115 -20.54 -15.47 -3.15
CA TYR A 115 -19.43 -14.65 -2.66
C TYR A 115 -19.84 -13.19 -2.46
N LEU A 116 -20.55 -12.60 -3.43
CA LEU A 116 -21.04 -11.23 -3.38
C LEU A 116 -22.03 -11.02 -2.22
N GLU A 117 -22.93 -11.98 -2.00
CA GLU A 117 -23.84 -12.01 -0.84
C GLU A 117 -23.07 -12.02 0.48
N LYS A 118 -22.02 -12.85 0.59
CA LYS A 118 -21.15 -12.91 1.78
C LYS A 118 -20.51 -11.55 2.10
N ILE A 119 -20.13 -10.78 1.08
CA ILE A 119 -19.54 -9.45 1.26
C ILE A 119 -20.58 -8.32 1.25
N LYS A 120 -21.88 -8.65 1.23
CA LYS A 120 -23.02 -7.73 1.21
C LYS A 120 -22.99 -6.74 0.04
N CYS A 121 -22.57 -7.20 -1.14
CA CYS A 121 -22.43 -6.39 -2.34
C CYS A 121 -23.35 -6.91 -3.44
N ASN A 122 -24.02 -6.01 -4.18
CA ASN A 122 -24.94 -6.41 -5.27
C ASN A 122 -24.67 -5.60 -6.56
N PRO A 123 -23.82 -6.11 -7.48
CA PRO A 123 -23.57 -5.45 -8.75
C PRO A 123 -24.74 -5.64 -9.73
N ASN A 124 -25.01 -4.60 -10.54
CA ASN A 124 -26.03 -4.68 -11.60
C ASN A 124 -25.66 -5.69 -12.71
N ASP A 125 -24.36 -5.88 -12.99
CA ASP A 125 -23.86 -6.79 -14.02
C ASP A 125 -22.59 -7.48 -13.51
N ILE A 126 -22.72 -8.75 -13.14
CA ILE A 126 -21.63 -9.54 -12.56
C ILE A 126 -20.46 -9.68 -13.53
N LYS A 127 -20.72 -9.91 -14.81
CA LYS A 127 -19.66 -10.09 -15.81
C LYS A 127 -18.82 -8.82 -15.95
N LYS A 128 -19.46 -7.66 -16.00
CA LYS A 128 -18.75 -6.36 -16.01
C LYS A 128 -18.06 -6.04 -14.68
N ALA A 129 -18.56 -6.59 -13.57
CA ALA A 129 -17.97 -6.39 -12.25
C ALA A 129 -16.70 -7.23 -11.98
N ILE A 130 -16.42 -8.26 -12.81
CA ILE A 130 -15.28 -9.19 -12.62
C ILE A 130 -13.96 -8.46 -12.29
N PRO A 131 -13.53 -7.41 -13.03
CA PRO A 131 -12.27 -6.72 -12.71
C PRO A 131 -12.25 -6.14 -11.28
N ALA A 132 -13.35 -5.53 -10.85
CA ALA A 132 -13.45 -4.96 -9.50
C ALA A 132 -13.53 -6.05 -8.42
N ILE A 133 -14.25 -7.15 -8.67
CA ILE A 133 -14.30 -8.31 -7.77
C ILE A 133 -12.90 -8.94 -7.62
N ALA A 134 -12.15 -9.06 -8.71
CA ALA A 134 -10.77 -9.56 -8.68
C ALA A 134 -9.84 -8.65 -7.87
N HIS A 135 -9.96 -7.32 -8.05
CA HIS A 135 -9.25 -6.34 -7.23
C HIS A 135 -9.62 -6.46 -5.74
N PHE A 136 -10.90 -6.67 -5.43
CA PHE A 136 -11.37 -6.89 -4.07
C PHE A 136 -10.73 -8.14 -3.45
N LYS A 137 -10.80 -9.29 -4.13
CA LYS A 137 -10.17 -10.55 -3.67
C LYS A 137 -8.66 -10.40 -3.51
N ALA A 138 -7.96 -9.74 -4.43
CA ALA A 138 -6.52 -9.50 -4.33
C ALA A 138 -6.14 -8.68 -3.09
N TRP A 139 -6.95 -7.68 -2.72
CA TRP A 139 -6.77 -6.92 -1.47
C TRP A 139 -7.09 -7.75 -0.22
N GLN A 140 -8.07 -8.65 -0.26
CA GLN A 140 -8.32 -9.60 0.83
C GLN A 140 -7.10 -10.51 1.05
N ILE A 141 -6.54 -11.09 -0.01
CA ILE A 141 -5.33 -11.92 0.06
C ILE A 141 -4.16 -11.12 0.64
N LYS A 142 -3.99 -9.85 0.22
CA LYS A 142 -2.94 -9.00 0.75
C LYS A 142 -3.10 -8.77 2.26
N LYS A 143 -4.32 -8.42 2.70
CA LYS A 143 -4.65 -8.24 4.12
C LYS A 143 -4.39 -9.51 4.93
N GLU A 144 -4.81 -10.67 4.44
CA GLU A 144 -4.61 -11.96 5.10
C GLU A 144 -3.13 -12.32 5.24
N LYS A 145 -2.31 -12.03 4.21
CA LYS A 145 -0.84 -12.21 4.30
C LYS A 145 -0.23 -11.34 5.41
N SER A 146 -0.64 -10.08 5.52
CA SER A 146 -0.17 -9.17 6.56
C SER A 146 -0.61 -9.62 7.96
N LEU A 147 -1.85 -10.11 8.12
CA LEU A 147 -2.30 -10.71 9.39
C LEU A 147 -1.48 -11.95 9.76
N ASN A 148 -1.21 -12.83 8.79
CA ASN A 148 -0.37 -14.01 9.00
C ASN A 148 1.07 -13.63 9.38
N GLU A 149 1.60 -12.51 8.87
CA GLU A 149 2.90 -11.98 9.28
C GLU A 149 2.89 -11.52 10.74
N ILE A 150 1.85 -10.78 11.16
CA ILE A 150 1.64 -10.42 12.58
C ILE A 150 1.58 -11.69 13.46
N GLU A 151 0.85 -12.72 13.03
CA GLU A 151 0.76 -13.98 13.78
C GLU A 151 2.11 -14.71 13.87
N LYS A 152 2.94 -14.65 12.83
CA LYS A 152 4.32 -15.18 12.89
C LYS A 152 5.16 -14.37 13.88
N LEU A 153 5.06 -13.05 13.86
CA LEU A 153 5.77 -12.18 14.82
C LEU A 153 5.31 -12.41 16.26
N LYS A 154 4.04 -12.79 16.49
CA LYS A 154 3.53 -13.16 17.82
C LYS A 154 4.17 -14.43 18.37
N LYS A 155 4.54 -15.38 17.51
CA LYS A 155 5.20 -16.65 17.91
C LYS A 155 6.66 -16.47 18.34
N ASN A 156 7.27 -15.32 18.04
CA ASN A 156 8.62 -14.98 18.49
C ASN A 156 8.57 -14.55 19.96
N ASN A 157 8.55 -15.53 20.88
CA ASN A 157 8.65 -15.28 22.31
C ASN A 157 10.09 -14.83 22.64
N THR A 158 10.24 -13.61 23.15
CA THR A 158 11.51 -13.08 23.66
C THR A 158 11.28 -12.49 25.05
N THR A 159 12.22 -12.76 25.96
CA THR A 159 12.25 -12.17 27.31
C THR A 159 12.98 -10.84 27.34
N ASN A 160 13.70 -10.48 26.27
CA ASN A 160 14.40 -9.21 26.15
C ASN A 160 13.40 -8.08 25.86
N SER A 161 13.36 -7.07 26.74
CA SER A 161 12.43 -5.94 26.67
C SER A 161 12.60 -5.10 25.40
N ASN A 162 13.83 -4.86 24.95
CA ASN A 162 14.10 -4.08 23.74
C ASN A 162 13.63 -4.83 22.49
N LEU A 163 13.91 -6.13 22.39
CA LEU A 163 13.44 -6.96 21.28
C LEU A 163 11.92 -7.07 21.29
N LYS A 164 11.30 -7.17 22.48
CA LYS A 164 9.84 -7.16 22.61
C LYS A 164 9.25 -5.84 22.09
N TYR A 165 9.83 -4.70 22.44
CA TYR A 165 9.39 -3.40 21.95
C TYR A 165 9.48 -3.30 20.41
N ILE A 166 10.62 -3.70 19.83
CA ILE A 166 10.82 -3.70 18.36
C ILE A 166 9.78 -4.59 17.66
N LEU A 167 9.47 -5.76 18.22
CA LEU A 167 8.45 -6.66 17.67
C LEU A 167 7.05 -6.05 17.72
N GLU A 168 6.68 -5.37 18.81
CA GLU A 168 5.39 -4.69 18.91
C GLU A 168 5.29 -3.51 17.92
N GLU A 169 6.36 -2.75 17.76
CA GLU A 169 6.44 -1.68 16.76
C GLU A 169 6.24 -2.23 15.34
N GLN A 170 6.91 -3.33 14.98
CA GLN A 170 6.73 -3.99 13.68
C GLN A 170 5.29 -4.48 13.46
N LYS A 171 4.70 -5.14 14.46
CA LYS A 171 3.29 -5.60 14.39
C LYS A 171 2.34 -4.43 14.17
N HIS A 172 2.55 -3.33 14.90
CA HIS A 172 1.76 -2.10 14.80
C HIS A 172 1.87 -1.48 13.41
N GLU A 173 3.08 -1.36 12.87
CA GLU A 173 3.29 -0.83 11.52
C GLU A 173 2.54 -1.64 10.46
N ILE A 174 2.59 -2.98 10.54
CA ILE A 174 1.85 -3.86 9.63
C ILE A 174 0.33 -3.66 9.80
N GLN A 175 -0.16 -3.59 11.03
CA GLN A 175 -1.57 -3.37 11.31
C GLN A 175 -2.06 -2.04 10.72
N GLU A 176 -1.36 -0.93 10.98
CA GLU A 176 -1.73 0.41 10.52
C GLU A 176 -1.61 0.58 9.01
N ASN A 177 -0.49 0.15 8.42
CA ASN A 177 -0.16 0.50 7.04
C ASN A 177 -0.62 -0.52 6.01
N GLU A 178 -0.80 -1.78 6.42
CA GLU A 178 -1.26 -2.83 5.53
C GLU A 178 -2.69 -3.25 5.87
N VAL A 179 -3.00 -3.63 7.12
CA VAL A 179 -4.32 -4.20 7.46
C VAL A 179 -5.44 -3.14 7.39
N LEU A 180 -5.35 -2.09 8.19
CA LEU A 180 -6.39 -1.04 8.26
C LEU A 180 -6.53 -0.29 6.94
N ARG A 181 -5.40 0.01 6.28
CA ARG A 181 -5.38 0.62 4.95
C ARG A 181 -6.08 -0.26 3.91
N SER A 182 -5.86 -1.58 3.96
CA SER A 182 -6.54 -2.52 3.07
C SER A 182 -8.04 -2.52 3.31
N LYS A 183 -8.52 -2.43 4.56
CA LYS A 183 -9.97 -2.35 4.85
C LYS A 183 -10.61 -1.11 4.23
N LEU A 184 -9.95 0.05 4.34
CA LEU A 184 -10.39 1.26 3.64
C LEU A 184 -10.46 1.01 2.13
N LYS A 185 -9.38 0.52 1.49
CA LYS A 185 -9.39 0.27 0.04
C LYS A 185 -10.41 -0.79 -0.40
N LEU A 186 -10.69 -1.79 0.41
CA LEU A 186 -11.77 -2.75 0.16
C LEU A 186 -13.14 -2.07 0.17
N ALA A 187 -13.37 -1.09 1.06
CA ALA A 187 -14.60 -0.32 1.09
C ALA A 187 -14.78 0.56 -0.16
N GLU A 188 -13.71 1.17 -0.66
CA GLU A 188 -13.72 1.87 -1.96
C GLU A 188 -14.10 0.94 -3.11
N ILE A 189 -13.49 -0.25 -3.17
CA ILE A 189 -13.78 -1.21 -4.24
C ILE A 189 -15.21 -1.75 -4.09
N HIS A 190 -15.69 -1.99 -2.88
CA HIS A 190 -17.09 -2.35 -2.63
C HIS A 190 -18.04 -1.33 -3.24
N HIS A 191 -17.83 -0.04 -2.96
CA HIS A 191 -18.62 1.03 -3.55
C HIS A 191 -18.56 1.02 -5.09
N ILE A 192 -17.38 0.78 -5.67
CA ILE A 192 -17.17 0.72 -7.13
C ILE A 192 -17.88 -0.49 -7.77
N ILE A 193 -17.93 -1.64 -7.09
CA ILE A 193 -18.67 -2.82 -7.58
C ILE A 193 -20.17 -2.49 -7.69
N GLU A 194 -20.73 -1.82 -6.69
CA GLU A 194 -22.13 -1.38 -6.69
C GLU A 194 -22.38 -0.20 -7.65
N ASN A 195 -21.36 0.64 -7.88
CA ASN A 195 -21.47 1.86 -8.69
C ASN A 195 -20.32 1.94 -9.72
N PRO A 196 -20.37 1.20 -10.84
CA PRO A 196 -19.24 1.07 -11.77
C PRO A 196 -18.76 2.35 -12.46
N THR A 197 -19.63 3.37 -12.50
CA THR A 197 -19.32 4.70 -13.05
C THR A 197 -18.72 5.66 -12.01
N SER A 198 -18.77 5.30 -10.72
CA SER A 198 -18.23 6.12 -9.65
C SER A 198 -16.71 6.22 -9.79
N LYS A 199 -16.21 7.45 -9.81
CA LYS A 199 -14.76 7.75 -9.75
C LYS A 199 -14.33 8.26 -8.38
N LYS A 200 -15.28 8.31 -7.44
CA LYS A 200 -15.07 8.75 -6.06
C LYS A 200 -14.02 7.85 -5.40
N LYS A 201 -13.04 8.44 -4.74
CA LYS A 201 -12.01 7.76 -3.96
C LYS A 201 -12.15 8.12 -2.49
N ILE A 202 -11.59 7.29 -1.60
CA ILE A 202 -11.57 7.59 -0.16
C ILE A 202 -10.93 8.94 0.11
N GLU A 203 -9.88 9.27 -0.64
CA GLU A 203 -9.13 10.53 -0.51
C GLU A 203 -9.97 11.77 -0.86
N ASP A 204 -11.10 11.62 -1.55
CA ASP A 204 -12.03 12.72 -1.84
C ASP A 204 -12.86 13.09 -0.60
N PHE A 205 -13.12 12.12 0.29
CA PHE A 205 -13.97 12.30 1.48
C PHE A 205 -13.19 12.59 2.76
N GLY A 206 -11.93 12.18 2.81
CA GLY A 206 -11.15 12.27 4.04
C GLY A 206 -9.66 12.04 3.84
N ILE A 207 -8.94 12.05 4.96
CA ILE A 207 -7.50 11.83 5.03
C ILE A 207 -7.25 10.73 6.06
N ARG A 208 -6.47 9.73 5.65
CA ARG A 208 -5.94 8.71 6.56
C ARG A 208 -4.77 9.28 7.35
N ILE A 209 -4.84 9.16 8.67
CA ILE A 209 -3.76 9.49 9.60
C ILE A 209 -3.14 8.19 10.09
N SER A 210 -1.88 7.98 9.72
CA SER A 210 -1.07 6.86 10.24
C SER A 210 -0.04 7.42 11.21
N LEU A 211 -0.01 6.85 12.41
CA LEU A 211 0.86 7.27 13.50
C LEU A 211 1.88 6.18 13.82
N SER A 212 3.06 6.61 14.31
CA SER A 212 4.03 5.68 14.91
C SER A 212 3.42 4.97 16.13
N PHE A 213 4.02 3.85 16.52
CA PHE A 213 3.54 3.03 17.64
C PHE A 213 3.31 3.87 18.91
N ALA A 214 4.33 4.62 19.35
CA ALA A 214 4.24 5.47 20.53
C ALA A 214 3.13 6.54 20.44
N LYS A 215 2.96 7.16 19.26
CA LYS A 215 1.94 8.19 19.04
C LYS A 215 0.52 7.60 19.02
N ARG A 216 0.33 6.45 18.36
CA ARG A 216 -0.97 5.76 18.37
C ARG A 216 -1.34 5.32 19.77
N TYR A 217 -0.40 4.71 20.50
CA TYR A 217 -0.64 4.27 21.88
C TYR A 217 -1.06 5.44 22.78
N ALA A 218 -0.37 6.58 22.70
CA ALA A 218 -0.74 7.79 23.42
C ALA A 218 -2.14 8.33 23.02
N SER A 219 -2.47 8.29 21.73
CA SER A 219 -3.78 8.75 21.22
C SER A 219 -4.93 7.86 21.72
N ILE A 220 -4.71 6.54 21.77
CA ILE A 220 -5.68 5.59 22.33
C ILE A 220 -5.91 5.85 23.83
N LEU A 221 -4.83 6.05 24.60
CA LEU A 221 -4.94 6.33 26.04
C LEU A 221 -5.65 7.65 26.36
N SER A 222 -5.42 8.67 25.53
CA SER A 222 -6.08 9.98 25.64
C SER A 222 -7.51 10.01 25.07
N LYS A 223 -7.96 8.92 24.44
CA LYS A 223 -9.25 8.81 23.72
C LYS A 223 -9.38 9.74 22.50
N ASP A 224 -8.26 10.23 21.99
CA ASP A 224 -8.17 11.09 20.80
C ASP A 224 -7.70 10.29 19.57
N ASP A 225 -8.01 8.98 19.51
CA ASP A 225 -7.56 8.11 18.44
C ASP A 225 -8.28 8.40 17.12
N GLU A 226 -7.60 9.11 16.21
CA GLU A 226 -8.12 9.37 14.86
C GLU A 226 -7.28 8.63 13.81
N TYR A 227 -7.93 7.78 13.01
CA TYR A 227 -7.29 7.08 11.90
C TYR A 227 -7.77 7.59 10.53
N PHE A 228 -9.04 7.99 10.41
CA PHE A 228 -9.57 8.57 9.18
C PHE A 228 -10.40 9.81 9.49
N ILE A 229 -10.00 10.98 8.97
CA ILE A 229 -10.64 12.27 9.23
C ILE A 229 -11.42 12.72 7.99
N PHE A 230 -12.68 13.11 8.14
CA PHE A 230 -13.52 13.59 7.04
C PHE A 230 -13.23 15.06 6.69
N LYS A 231 -13.20 15.42 5.40
CA LYS A 231 -12.83 16.76 4.89
C LYS A 231 -13.94 17.81 4.93
N GLY A 232 -15.22 17.43 5.11
CA GLY A 232 -16.37 18.34 4.96
C GLY A 232 -17.51 18.08 5.96
N LYS A 233 -18.45 19.04 6.06
CA LYS A 233 -19.61 18.98 6.98
C LYS A 233 -20.42 17.71 6.77
N ILE A 234 -20.52 16.92 7.85
CA ILE A 234 -21.64 16.08 8.27
C ILE A 234 -22.35 15.41 7.08
N GLN A 235 -21.91 14.19 6.74
CA GLN A 235 -22.82 13.24 6.10
C GLN A 235 -24.14 13.25 6.88
N LYS A 236 -25.26 13.22 6.16
CA LYS A 236 -26.61 13.38 6.71
C LYS A 236 -26.94 12.39 7.85
N GLU A 237 -26.14 11.35 8.03
CA GLU A 237 -26.11 10.53 9.24
C GLU A 237 -25.07 11.03 10.26
N LYS A 238 -25.49 11.99 11.11
CA LYS A 238 -24.99 12.25 12.49
C LYS A 238 -23.47 12.41 12.69
N HIS A 239 -23.01 13.67 12.76
CA HIS A 239 -21.95 14.18 13.66
C HIS A 239 -20.59 13.47 13.80
N ARG A 240 -20.20 12.48 12.98
CA ARG A 240 -18.87 11.86 13.05
C ARG A 240 -17.83 12.66 12.27
N LYS A 241 -16.80 13.16 12.97
CA LYS A 241 -15.67 13.89 12.38
C LYS A 241 -14.55 12.97 11.90
N CYS A 242 -14.44 11.78 12.49
CA CYS A 242 -13.38 10.82 12.23
C CYS A 242 -13.85 9.37 12.52
N LEU A 243 -13.03 8.41 12.09
CA LEU A 243 -13.06 7.02 12.50
C LEU A 243 -11.75 6.67 13.21
N THR A 244 -11.83 5.95 14.32
CA THR A 244 -10.67 5.48 15.08
C THR A 244 -10.01 4.26 14.41
N SER A 245 -8.79 3.93 14.84
CA SER A 245 -8.08 2.74 14.34
C SER A 245 -8.84 1.46 14.68
N GLN A 246 -9.37 1.38 15.91
CA GLN A 246 -10.16 0.25 16.39
C GLN A 246 -11.53 0.14 15.71
N GLU A 247 -12.18 1.26 15.40
CA GLU A 247 -13.43 1.26 14.65
C GLU A 247 -13.22 0.69 13.25
N ILE A 248 -12.20 1.17 12.53
CA ILE A 248 -11.89 0.63 11.20
C ILE A 248 -11.54 -0.85 11.28
N ASP A 249 -10.85 -1.29 12.33
CA ASP A 249 -10.50 -2.70 12.52
C ASP A 249 -11.72 -3.60 12.76
N ASN A 250 -12.75 -3.09 13.43
CA ASN A 250 -13.93 -3.88 13.80
C ASN A 250 -15.09 -3.77 12.80
N LEU A 251 -15.22 -2.64 12.10
CA LEU A 251 -16.32 -2.44 11.14
C LEU A 251 -16.20 -3.38 9.94
N GLU A 252 -17.36 -3.82 9.43
CA GLU A 252 -17.41 -4.53 8.17
C GLU A 252 -17.10 -3.60 6.99
N ILE A 253 -16.65 -4.19 5.88
CA ILE A 253 -16.27 -3.44 4.68
C ILE A 253 -17.48 -2.67 4.09
N SER A 254 -18.65 -3.29 4.10
CA SER A 254 -19.91 -2.71 3.63
C SER A 254 -20.35 -1.52 4.49
N ASP A 255 -20.15 -1.60 5.80
CA ASP A 255 -20.46 -0.50 6.73
C ASP A 255 -19.50 0.67 6.54
N ILE A 256 -18.19 0.41 6.39
CA ILE A 256 -17.20 1.46 6.06
C ILE A 256 -17.55 2.10 4.72
N SER A 257 -17.90 1.31 3.70
CA SER A 257 -18.30 1.80 2.39
C SER A 257 -19.49 2.74 2.50
N ARG A 258 -20.52 2.33 3.25
CA ARG A 258 -21.72 3.13 3.51
C ARG A 258 -21.38 4.43 4.25
N LEU A 259 -20.61 4.34 5.32
CA LEU A 259 -20.18 5.48 6.14
C LEU A 259 -19.26 6.46 5.41
N ILE A 260 -18.68 6.10 4.26
CA ILE A 260 -17.79 7.02 3.52
C ILE A 260 -18.48 7.55 2.26
N PHE A 261 -19.20 6.69 1.54
CA PHE A 261 -19.68 6.99 0.19
C PHE A 261 -21.18 7.20 0.06
N LYS A 262 -21.98 6.89 1.08
CA LYS A 262 -23.44 7.10 1.02
C LYS A 262 -23.77 8.56 1.38
N ASP A 263 -24.42 9.24 0.43
CA ASP A 263 -24.88 10.64 0.55
C ASP A 263 -26.20 10.74 1.33
#